data_AF-A0A7V6W5Z5-F1
#
_entry.id   AF-A0A7V6W5Z5-F1
#
_cell.length_a   1.000
_cell.length_b   1.000
_cell.length_c   1.000
_cell.angle_alpha   90.00
_cell.angle_beta   90.00
_cell.angle_gamma   90.00
#
_symmetry.space_group_name_H-M   'P 1'
#
loop_
_entity.id
_entity.type
_entity.pdbx_description
1 polymer ?
#
loop_
_entity_poly.entity_id
_entity_poly.type
_entity_poly.pdbx_seq_one_letter_code
_entity_poly.pdbx_strand_id
1 'polypeptide(L)'
;MILIQLFFEFFKIGLFAIGGGLAAIPFLEHLSSRTGWFPLSLISEMIAISEATPGPLGIKMATYVGFSVAGWAGGLAATLGVI
;
A
#
# COMPACT_ATOMS: atom_id res chain seq x y z
N MET A 1 -14.12 10.84 3.74
CA MET A 1 -13.15 10.35 4.76
C MET A 1 -12.13 9.41 4.12
N ILE A 2 -11.33 9.90 3.16
CA ILE A 2 -10.37 9.06 2.41
C ILE A 2 -9.27 8.48 3.30
N LEU A 3 -8.83 9.22 4.31
CA LEU A 3 -7.79 8.79 5.27
C LEU A 3 -8.22 7.59 6.10
N ILE A 4 -9.46 7.57 6.55
CA ILE A 4 -10.02 6.45 7.32
C ILE A 4 -10.16 5.22 6.43
N GLN A 5 -10.58 5.40 5.17
CA GLN A 5 -10.62 4.30 4.20
C GLN A 5 -9.22 3.74 3.91
N LEU A 6 -8.23 4.60 3.67
CA LEU A 6 -6.82 4.20 3.53
C LEU A 6 -6.36 3.38 4.72
N PHE A 7 -6.55 3.90 5.94
CA PHE A 7 -6.16 3.20 7.16
C PHE A 7 -6.79 1.81 7.25
N PHE A 8 -8.11 1.69 7.05
CA PHE A 8 -8.80 0.40 7.18
C PHE A 8 -8.46 -0.59 6.06
N GLU A 9 -8.26 -0.14 4.82
CA GLU A 9 -7.86 -1.05 3.75
C GLU A 9 -6.43 -1.55 3.98
N PHE A 10 -5.49 -0.66 4.35
CA PHE A 10 -4.13 -1.06 4.67
C PHE A 10 -4.03 -1.89 5.96
N PHE A 11 -4.91 -1.68 6.92
CA PHE A 11 -5.04 -2.53 8.12
C PHE A 11 -5.44 -3.97 7.78
N LYS A 12 -6.38 -4.17 6.86
CA LYS A 12 -6.69 -5.52 6.37
C LYS A 12 -5.49 -6.13 5.65
N ILE A 13 -4.79 -5.34 4.83
CA ILE A 13 -3.59 -5.82 4.13
C ILE A 13 -2.54 -6.26 5.15
N GLY A 14 -2.26 -5.46 6.19
CA GLY A 14 -1.32 -5.81 7.25
C GLY A 14 -1.72 -7.08 8.01
N LEU A 15 -3.01 -7.24 8.30
CA LEU A 15 -3.54 -8.41 9.01
C LEU A 15 -3.45 -9.71 8.20
N PHE A 16 -3.64 -9.65 6.89
CA PHE A 16 -3.75 -10.83 6.03
C PHE A 16 -2.53 -11.09 5.12
N ALA A 17 -1.62 -10.14 4.97
CA ALA A 17 -0.36 -10.30 4.22
C ALA A 17 0.71 -11.06 5.05
N ILE A 18 0.31 -12.18 5.66
CA ILE A 18 1.18 -13.08 6.42
C ILE A 18 2.01 -13.89 5.41
N GLY A 19 3.20 -13.38 5.09
CA GLY A 19 4.08 -13.90 4.04
C GLY A 19 5.11 -12.90 3.51
N GLY A 20 5.19 -11.71 4.13
CA GLY A 20 6.12 -10.65 3.73
C GLY A 20 5.53 -9.73 2.68
N GLY A 21 6.34 -8.81 2.12
CA GLY A 21 5.83 -7.79 1.21
C GLY A 21 5.26 -8.31 -0.11
N LEU A 22 5.66 -9.50 -0.56
CA LEU A 22 5.09 -10.14 -1.76
C LEU A 22 3.66 -10.63 -1.54
N ALA A 23 3.32 -11.02 -0.30
CA ALA A 23 1.95 -11.41 0.05
C ALA A 23 0.96 -10.25 -0.01
N ALA A 24 1.44 -9.00 0.04
CA ALA A 24 0.62 -7.80 -0.09
C ALA A 24 0.21 -7.47 -1.54
N ILE A 25 0.92 -8.00 -2.55
CA ILE A 25 0.67 -7.72 -3.98
C ILE A 25 -0.77 -8.06 -4.41
N PRO A 26 -1.33 -9.26 -4.18
CA PRO A 26 -2.69 -9.58 -4.61
C PRO A 26 -3.73 -8.68 -3.94
N PHE A 27 -3.48 -8.20 -2.72
CA PHE A 27 -4.37 -7.24 -2.07
C PHE A 27 -4.28 -5.84 -2.69
N LEU A 28 -3.07 -5.41 -3.11
CA LEU A 28 -2.88 -4.14 -3.81
C LEU A 28 -3.49 -4.16 -5.22
N GLU A 29 -3.39 -5.28 -5.94
CA GLU A 29 -4.08 -5.49 -7.22
C GLU A 29 -5.59 -5.40 -7.05
N HIS A 30 -6.13 -6.08 -6.03
CA HIS A 30 -7.55 -5.99 -5.70
C HIS A 30 -7.95 -4.56 -5.31
N LEU A 31 -7.16 -3.87 -4.49
CA LEU A 31 -7.38 -2.48 -4.09
C LEU A 31 -7.40 -1.55 -5.30
N SER A 32 -6.42 -1.65 -6.19
CA SER A 32 -6.34 -0.90 -7.45
C SER A 32 -7.59 -1.09 -8.30
N SER A 33 -8.04 -2.34 -8.49
CA SER A 33 -9.23 -2.65 -9.28
C SER A 33 -10.53 -2.11 -8.65
N ARG A 34 -10.61 -2.07 -7.32
CA ARG A 34 -11.81 -1.69 -6.56
C ARG A 34 -11.93 -0.18 -6.37
N THR A 35 -10.83 0.51 -6.10
CA THR A 35 -10.82 1.93 -5.75
C THR A 35 -10.39 2.84 -6.89
N GLY A 36 -9.64 2.32 -7.87
CA GLY A 36 -9.06 3.13 -8.95
C GLY A 36 -8.02 4.14 -8.49
N TRP A 37 -7.49 4.00 -7.26
CA TRP A 37 -6.53 4.95 -6.67
C TRP A 37 -5.20 5.03 -7.42
N PHE A 38 -4.79 3.93 -8.04
CA PHE A 38 -3.58 3.82 -8.84
C PHE A 38 -3.76 2.72 -9.89
N PRO A 39 -3.09 2.81 -11.05
CA PRO A 39 -3.17 1.78 -12.08
C PRO A 39 -2.38 0.54 -11.67
N LEU A 40 -2.80 -0.64 -12.18
CA LEU A 40 -2.13 -1.91 -11.91
C LEU A 40 -0.65 -1.91 -12.34
N SER A 41 -0.32 -1.17 -13.41
CA SER A 41 1.05 -0.99 -13.90
C SER A 41 1.96 -0.29 -12.89
N LEU A 42 1.41 0.48 -11.96
CA LEU A 42 2.20 1.17 -10.93
C LEU A 42 2.73 0.17 -9.88
N ILE A 43 2.10 -1.00 -9.73
CA ILE A 43 2.52 -1.99 -8.74
C ILE A 43 3.91 -2.54 -9.05
N SER A 44 4.23 -2.82 -10.32
CA SER A 44 5.56 -3.29 -10.71
C SER A 44 6.65 -2.23 -10.48
N GLU A 45 6.33 -0.96 -10.74
CA GLU A 45 7.22 0.17 -10.43
C GLU A 45 7.44 0.32 -8.91
N MET A 46 6.37 0.22 -8.12
CA MET A 46 6.46 0.25 -6.66
C MET A 46 7.33 -0.89 -6.12
N ILE A 47 7.24 -2.09 -6.71
CA ILE A 47 8.09 -3.24 -6.34
C ILE A 47 9.54 -2.91 -6.65
N ALA A 48 9.85 -2.45 -7.86
CA ALA A 48 11.22 -2.13 -8.25
C ALA A 48 11.86 -1.06 -7.33
N ILE A 49 11.11 0.01 -7.02
CA ILE A 49 11.56 1.07 -6.11
C ILE A 49 11.71 0.54 -4.67
N SER A 50 10.77 -0.30 -4.25
CA SER A 50 10.80 -0.88 -2.91
C SER A 50 11.92 -1.90 -2.74
N GLU A 51 12.35 -2.62 -3.78
CA GLU A 51 13.52 -3.50 -3.68
C GLU A 51 14.84 -2.73 -3.74
N ALA A 52 14.86 -1.59 -4.44
CA ALA A 52 16.03 -0.71 -4.49
C ALA A 52 16.29 0.05 -3.16
N THR A 53 15.27 0.20 -2.32
CA THR A 53 15.37 0.88 -1.02
C THR A 53 15.40 -0.12 0.13
N PRO A 54 16.12 0.13 1.24
CA PRO A 54 16.09 -0.76 2.40
C PRO A 54 14.71 -0.76 3.08
N GLY A 55 14.39 -1.83 3.83
CA GLY A 55 13.18 -1.94 4.66
C GLY A 55 12.04 -2.78 4.08
N PRO A 56 10.95 -2.98 4.84
CA PRO A 56 9.88 -3.91 4.48
C PRO A 56 9.10 -3.44 3.24
N LEU A 57 9.02 -4.32 2.22
CA LEU A 57 8.36 -4.06 0.94
C LEU A 57 6.89 -3.65 1.12
N GLY A 58 6.13 -4.35 1.97
CA GLY A 58 4.71 -4.04 2.21
C GLY A 58 4.48 -2.65 2.80
N ILE A 59 5.35 -2.22 3.72
CA ILE A 59 5.27 -0.89 4.33
C ILE A 59 5.54 0.19 3.29
N LYS A 60 6.58 0.04 2.47
CA LYS A 60 6.92 1.03 1.42
C LYS A 60 5.81 1.17 0.39
N MET A 61 5.22 0.06 -0.04
CA MET A 61 4.08 0.10 -0.96
C MET A 61 2.88 0.80 -0.32
N ALA A 62 2.57 0.54 0.96
CA ALA A 62 1.51 1.22 1.67
C ALA A 62 1.74 2.74 1.80
N THR A 63 2.95 3.14 2.19
CA THR A 63 3.33 4.56 2.29
C THR A 63 3.23 5.25 0.94
N TYR A 64 3.71 4.62 -0.14
CA TYR A 64 3.70 5.21 -1.48
C TYR A 64 2.29 5.34 -2.06
N VAL A 65 1.44 4.32 -1.91
CA VAL A 65 0.01 4.40 -2.28
C VAL A 65 -0.68 5.49 -1.45
N GLY A 66 -0.53 5.48 -0.13
CA GLY A 66 -1.16 6.46 0.74
C GLY A 66 -0.73 7.88 0.39
N PHE A 67 0.55 8.08 0.10
CA PHE A 67 1.08 9.37 -0.34
C PHE A 67 0.50 9.80 -1.69
N SER A 68 0.38 8.89 -2.64
CA SER A 68 -0.20 9.18 -3.96
C SER A 68 -1.69 9.56 -3.89
N VAL A 69 -2.44 8.99 -2.94
CA VAL A 69 -3.89 9.21 -2.81
C VAL A 69 -4.23 10.48 -2.03
N ALA A 70 -3.53 10.76 -0.92
CA ALA A 70 -3.87 11.87 -0.03
C ALA A 70 -2.66 12.62 0.55
N GLY A 71 -1.53 12.60 -0.16
CA GLY A 71 -0.28 13.27 0.23
C GLY A 71 0.27 12.75 1.55
N TRP A 72 0.99 13.60 2.29
CA TRP A 72 1.60 13.24 3.57
C TRP A 72 0.65 12.59 4.58
N ALA A 73 -0.59 13.10 4.68
CA ALA A 73 -1.59 12.55 5.58
C ALA A 73 -2.02 11.13 5.17
N GLY A 74 -2.18 10.89 3.86
CA GLY A 74 -2.48 9.56 3.34
C GLY A 74 -1.33 8.58 3.53
N GLY A 75 -0.10 9.03 3.31
CA GLY A 75 1.11 8.23 3.54
C GLY A 75 1.21 7.78 4.99
N LEU A 76 0.98 8.68 5.95
CA LEU A 76 0.94 8.34 7.38
C LEU A 76 -0.20 7.38 7.71
N ALA A 77 -1.42 7.64 7.22
CA ALA A 77 -2.58 6.80 7.49
C ALA A 77 -2.43 5.37 6.94
N ALA A 78 -1.91 5.21 5.72
CA ALA A 78 -1.68 3.90 5.12
C ALA A 78 -0.54 3.13 5.83
N THR A 79 0.54 3.84 6.19
CA THR A 79 1.67 3.26 6.92
C THR A 79 1.26 2.78 8.30
N LEU A 80 0.50 3.60 9.05
CA LEU A 80 -0.04 3.22 10.35
C LEU A 80 -1.10 2.11 10.26
N GLY A 81 -1.80 2.03 9.13
CA GLY A 81 -2.75 0.94 8.89
C GLY A 81 -2.03 -0.39 8.72
N VAL A 82 -0.94 -0.44 7.96
CA VAL A 82 -0.28 -1.70 7.59
C VAL A 82 0.64 -2.28 8.67
N ILE A 83 1.01 -1.49 9.67
CA ILE A 83 1.84 -1.88 10.83
C ILE A 83 0.95 -2.50 11.90
#